data_AF-A0A9E2XCR4-F1
#
_entry.id   AF-A0A9E2XCR4-F1
#
_cell.length_a   1.000
_cell.length_b   1.000
_cell.length_c   1.000
_cell.angle_alpha   90.00
_cell.angle_beta   90.00
_cell.angle_gamma   90.00
#
_symmetry.space_group_name_H-M   'P 1'
#
loop_
_entity.id
_entity.type
_entity.pdbx_description
1 polymer ?
#
loop_
_entity_poly.entity_id
_entity_poly.type
_entity_poly.pdbx_seq_one_letter_code
_entity_poly.pdbx_strand_id
1 'polypeptide(L)'
;MMASNPSDPVRDAAIADEIREHLVPELVELSAEFVNLAAHKLADDGWQPAQSAAIVERALPDFLDRVLGEEAGGEAIDRAIGHGRRELFADIFDEELQEGSDRRTAFLLLAAIDRENAERVGSPETNYPGAWVDAAVAAVEAAAARGESSRDQIAEGFSALARAARSAANDQ
;
A
#
# COMPACT_ATOMS: atom_id res chain seq x y z
N MET A 1 -34.46 -13.90 -29.20
CA MET A 1 -33.42 -12.86 -29.33
C MET A 1 -33.90 -11.65 -28.53
N MET A 2 -33.31 -11.38 -27.38
CA MET A 2 -33.61 -10.16 -26.63
C MET A 2 -32.86 -9.01 -27.30
N ALA A 3 -33.59 -7.99 -27.74
CA ALA A 3 -33.00 -6.78 -28.27
C ALA A 3 -32.34 -6.02 -27.11
N SER A 4 -31.03 -5.83 -27.20
CA SER A 4 -30.29 -4.89 -26.37
C SER A 4 -30.93 -3.51 -26.52
N ASN A 5 -31.32 -2.91 -25.42
CA ASN A 5 -31.86 -1.55 -25.40
C ASN A 5 -30.72 -0.59 -25.83
N PRO A 6 -30.83 0.15 -26.95
CA PRO A 6 -29.81 1.12 -27.32
C PRO A 6 -29.82 2.27 -26.29
N SER A 7 -28.65 2.60 -25.74
CA SER A 7 -28.50 3.73 -24.81
C SER A 7 -29.06 5.01 -25.45
N ASP A 8 -29.90 5.72 -24.71
CA ASP A 8 -30.49 6.98 -25.15
C ASP A 8 -29.49 8.11 -24.82
N PRO A 9 -28.88 8.77 -25.82
CA PRO A 9 -27.85 9.77 -25.59
C PRO A 9 -28.35 10.99 -24.79
N VAL A 10 -29.65 11.27 -24.79
CA VAL A 10 -30.26 12.34 -23.98
C VAL A 10 -30.33 11.92 -22.51
N ARG A 11 -30.66 10.65 -22.26
CA ARG A 11 -30.65 10.06 -20.92
C ARG A 11 -29.24 9.95 -20.36
N ASP A 12 -28.28 9.57 -21.19
CA ASP A 12 -26.87 9.47 -20.80
C ASP A 12 -26.28 10.85 -20.48
N ALA A 13 -26.65 11.90 -21.23
CA ALA A 13 -26.25 13.28 -20.96
C ALA A 13 -26.86 13.81 -19.65
N ALA A 14 -28.15 13.54 -19.40
CA ALA A 14 -28.81 13.94 -18.17
C ALA A 14 -28.21 13.25 -16.92
N ILE A 15 -27.88 11.96 -17.03
CA ILE A 15 -27.17 11.22 -15.97
C ILE A 15 -25.77 11.79 -15.76
N ALA A 16 -25.04 12.12 -16.84
CA ALA A 16 -23.71 12.72 -16.73
C ALA A 16 -23.74 14.11 -16.08
N ASP A 17 -24.78 14.91 -16.34
CA ASP A 17 -24.98 16.21 -15.70
C ASP A 17 -25.34 16.05 -14.21
N GLU A 18 -26.21 15.11 -13.85
CA GLU A 18 -26.55 14.79 -12.46
C GLU A 18 -25.33 14.30 -11.66
N ILE A 19 -24.52 13.41 -12.24
CA ILE A 19 -23.24 12.98 -11.65
C ILE A 19 -22.31 14.18 -11.44
N ARG A 20 -22.19 15.07 -12.43
CA ARG A 20 -21.28 16.21 -12.36
C ARG A 20 -21.73 17.25 -11.32
N GLU A 21 -23.03 17.49 -11.21
CA GLU A 21 -23.58 18.51 -10.31
C GLU A 21 -23.63 18.06 -8.86
N HIS A 22 -23.87 16.78 -8.60
CA HIS A 22 -24.09 16.28 -7.24
C HIS A 22 -22.98 15.37 -6.72
N LEU A 23 -22.48 14.43 -7.52
CA LEU A 23 -21.52 13.43 -7.04
C LEU A 23 -20.07 13.90 -7.13
N VAL A 24 -19.69 14.65 -8.17
CA VAL A 24 -18.31 15.15 -8.32
C VAL A 24 -17.87 16.05 -7.16
N PRO A 25 -18.66 17.03 -6.69
CA PRO A 25 -18.27 17.85 -5.56
C PRO A 25 -18.07 17.04 -4.27
N GLU A 26 -18.97 16.10 -3.98
CA GLU A 26 -18.88 15.22 -2.80
C GLU A 26 -17.65 14.31 -2.87
N LEU A 27 -17.37 13.73 -4.04
CA LEU A 27 -16.16 12.92 -4.24
C LEU A 27 -14.88 13.74 -4.12
N VAL A 28 -14.87 15.00 -4.58
CA VAL A 28 -13.72 15.90 -4.43
C VAL A 28 -13.49 16.25 -2.97
N GLU A 29 -14.55 16.57 -2.22
CA GLU A 29 -14.46 16.86 -0.78
C GLU A 29 -13.97 15.63 0.00
N LEU A 30 -14.59 14.47 -0.23
CA LEU A 30 -14.19 13.20 0.38
C LEU A 30 -12.75 12.82 0.05
N SER A 31 -12.33 13.01 -1.21
CA SER A 31 -10.93 12.78 -1.62
C SER A 31 -9.97 13.71 -0.90
N ALA A 32 -10.32 14.99 -0.75
CA ALA A 32 -9.47 15.96 -0.05
C ALA A 32 -9.37 15.65 1.46
N GLU A 33 -10.46 15.24 2.08
CA GLU A 33 -10.46 14.77 3.48
C GLU A 33 -9.56 13.55 3.65
N PHE A 34 -9.69 12.55 2.77
CA PHE A 34 -8.83 11.38 2.77
C PHE A 34 -7.36 11.75 2.62
N VAL A 35 -7.01 12.57 1.62
CA VAL A 35 -5.63 13.00 1.35
C VAL A 35 -5.03 13.63 2.60
N ASN A 36 -5.77 14.53 3.26
CA ASN A 36 -5.32 15.18 4.48
C ASN A 36 -5.14 14.17 5.62
N LEU A 37 -6.15 13.35 5.92
CA LEU A 37 -6.10 12.40 7.04
C LEU A 37 -5.00 11.35 6.85
N ALA A 38 -4.88 10.80 5.64
CA ALA A 38 -3.86 9.82 5.31
C ALA A 38 -2.45 10.40 5.39
N ALA A 39 -2.24 11.64 4.90
CA ALA A 39 -0.95 12.31 5.02
C ALA A 39 -0.54 12.54 6.48
N HIS A 40 -1.48 12.95 7.35
CA HIS A 40 -1.21 13.11 8.78
C HIS A 40 -0.85 11.78 9.43
N LYS A 41 -1.65 10.74 9.19
CA LYS A 41 -1.39 9.41 9.75
C LYS A 41 -0.04 8.84 9.30
N LEU A 42 0.32 9.01 8.03
CA LEU A 42 1.62 8.59 7.51
C LEU A 42 2.78 9.38 8.12
N ALA A 43 2.60 10.69 8.37
CA ALA A 43 3.59 11.49 9.07
C ALA A 43 3.76 11.04 10.54
N ASP A 44 2.67 10.71 11.22
CA ASP A 44 2.69 10.14 12.57
C ASP A 44 3.38 8.76 12.61
N ASP A 45 3.30 8.00 11.51
CA ASP A 45 4.00 6.72 11.29
C ASP A 45 5.46 6.91 10.80
N GLY A 46 5.95 8.15 10.67
CA GLY A 46 7.35 8.46 10.35
C GLY A 46 7.71 8.53 8.87
N TRP A 47 6.72 8.43 7.97
CA TRP A 47 6.95 8.48 6.53
C TRP A 47 7.38 9.87 6.06
N GLN A 48 8.29 9.91 5.08
CA GLN A 48 8.71 11.16 4.47
C GLN A 48 7.61 11.74 3.58
N PRO A 49 7.51 13.09 3.46
CA PRO A 49 6.44 13.72 2.68
C PRO A 49 6.31 13.20 1.23
N ALA A 50 7.43 12.96 0.54
CA ALA A 50 7.41 12.43 -0.82
C ALA A 50 6.84 10.99 -0.88
N GLN A 51 7.21 10.14 0.08
CA GLN A 51 6.67 8.78 0.17
C GLN A 51 5.20 8.81 0.59
N SER A 52 4.82 9.69 1.53
CA SER A 52 3.44 9.86 1.95
C SER A 52 2.54 10.27 0.79
N ALA A 53 2.97 11.25 -0.02
CA ALA A 53 2.24 11.65 -1.22
C ALA A 53 2.06 10.48 -2.21
N ALA A 54 3.13 9.72 -2.46
CA ALA A 54 3.09 8.55 -3.34
C ALA A 54 2.15 7.44 -2.81
N ILE A 55 2.10 7.22 -1.50
CA ILE A 55 1.17 6.27 -0.86
C ILE A 55 -0.26 6.77 -0.98
N VAL A 56 -0.52 8.05 -0.68
CA VAL A 56 -1.86 8.64 -0.72
C VAL A 56 -2.45 8.56 -2.13
N GLU A 57 -1.64 8.86 -3.16
CA GLU A 57 -2.05 8.74 -4.56
C GLU A 57 -2.48 7.31 -4.91
N ARG A 58 -1.72 6.30 -4.47
CA ARG A 58 -2.03 4.87 -4.68
C ARG A 58 -3.22 4.38 -3.85
N ALA A 59 -3.42 4.96 -2.67
CA ALA A 59 -4.46 4.55 -1.73
C ALA A 59 -5.84 5.13 -2.07
N LEU A 60 -5.90 6.32 -2.69
CA LEU A 60 -7.15 7.03 -2.94
C LEU A 60 -8.18 6.21 -3.73
N PRO A 61 -7.83 5.50 -4.83
CA PRO A 61 -8.82 4.67 -5.54
C PRO A 61 -9.42 3.56 -4.65
N ASP A 62 -8.59 2.81 -3.91
CA ASP A 62 -9.07 1.76 -3.00
C ASP A 62 -9.91 2.34 -1.86
N PHE A 63 -9.59 3.53 -1.36
CA PHE A 63 -10.42 4.21 -0.36
C PHE A 63 -11.81 4.55 -0.91
N LEU A 64 -11.89 5.15 -2.09
CA LEU A 64 -13.18 5.51 -2.70
C LEU A 64 -14.03 4.27 -2.95
N ASP A 65 -13.43 3.20 -3.49
CA ASP A 65 -14.13 1.93 -3.72
C ASP A 65 -14.69 1.33 -2.42
N ARG A 66 -13.94 1.42 -1.31
CA ARG A 66 -14.38 0.93 0.01
C ARG A 66 -15.52 1.73 0.60
N VAL A 67 -15.45 3.06 0.55
CA VAL A 67 -16.51 3.93 1.08
C VAL A 67 -17.78 3.77 0.25
N LEU A 68 -17.67 3.64 -1.07
CA LEU A 68 -18.81 3.30 -1.94
C LEU A 68 -19.36 1.90 -1.67
N GLY A 69 -18.54 0.99 -1.15
CA GLY A 69 -18.93 -0.32 -0.64
C GLY A 69 -19.50 -0.32 0.79
N GLU A 70 -19.80 0.85 1.37
CA GLU A 70 -20.35 1.04 2.71
C GLU A 70 -19.42 0.59 3.87
N GLU A 71 -18.10 0.51 3.63
CA GLU A 71 -17.13 0.28 4.70
C GLU A 71 -17.05 1.49 5.65
N ALA A 72 -16.90 1.23 6.96
CA ALA A 72 -16.77 2.30 7.94
C ALA A 72 -15.52 3.15 7.66
N GLY A 73 -15.67 4.48 7.62
CA GLY A 73 -14.63 5.40 7.12
C GLY A 73 -13.25 5.24 7.76
N GLY A 74 -13.17 4.97 9.06
CA GLY A 74 -11.89 4.72 9.74
C GLY A 74 -11.18 3.44 9.28
N GLU A 75 -11.91 2.33 9.12
CA GLU A 75 -11.34 1.07 8.63
C GLU A 75 -10.96 1.18 7.15
N ALA A 76 -11.79 1.87 6.36
CA ALA A 76 -11.53 2.13 4.96
C ALA A 76 -10.22 2.92 4.75
N ILE A 77 -9.97 3.95 5.57
CA ILE A 77 -8.72 4.73 5.54
C ILE A 77 -7.51 3.82 5.84
N ASP A 78 -7.55 3.05 6.92
CA ASP A 78 -6.42 2.22 7.35
C ASP A 78 -6.08 1.14 6.32
N ARG A 79 -7.11 0.51 5.74
CA ARG A 79 -6.93 -0.49 4.68
C ARG A 79 -6.39 0.11 3.40
N ALA A 80 -6.89 1.27 2.99
CA ALA A 80 -6.43 1.97 1.80
C ALA A 80 -4.98 2.43 1.94
N ILE A 81 -4.59 3.01 3.09
CA ILE A 81 -3.18 3.35 3.36
C ILE A 81 -2.31 2.10 3.34
N GLY A 82 -2.77 1.00 3.95
CA GLY A 82 -2.09 -0.28 3.89
C GLY A 82 -1.92 -0.80 2.47
N HIS A 83 -2.93 -0.62 1.60
CA HIS A 83 -2.84 -0.92 0.17
C HIS A 83 -1.80 -0.03 -0.51
N GLY A 84 -1.88 1.28 -0.39
CA GLY A 84 -0.94 2.22 -1.01
C GLY A 84 0.53 1.98 -0.60
N ARG A 85 0.77 1.58 0.66
CA ARG A 85 2.11 1.16 1.13
C ARG A 85 2.62 -0.08 0.40
N ARG A 86 1.77 -1.10 0.22
CA ARG A 86 2.13 -2.33 -0.51
C ARG A 86 2.41 -2.04 -1.98
N GLU A 87 1.61 -1.17 -2.59
CA GLU A 87 1.81 -0.74 -3.97
C GLU A 87 3.13 0.00 -4.15
N LEU A 88 3.42 0.98 -3.28
CA LEU A 88 4.70 1.71 -3.33
C LEU A 88 5.89 0.76 -3.19
N PHE A 89 5.83 -0.20 -2.26
CA PHE A 89 6.92 -1.16 -2.08
C PHE A 89 7.09 -2.10 -3.26
N ALA A 90 6.00 -2.52 -3.92
CA ALA A 90 6.07 -3.31 -5.14
C ALA A 90 6.71 -2.53 -6.28
N ASP A 91 6.34 -1.26 -6.47
CA ASP A 91 6.92 -0.40 -7.49
C ASP A 91 8.44 -0.25 -7.31
N ILE A 92 8.89 0.08 -6.09
CA ILE A 92 10.32 0.20 -5.76
C ILE A 92 11.05 -1.12 -6.01
N PHE A 93 10.46 -2.24 -5.60
CA PHE A 93 11.07 -3.56 -5.78
C PHE A 93 11.22 -3.92 -7.26
N ASP A 94 10.18 -3.69 -8.05
CA ASP A 94 10.18 -4.00 -9.48
C ASP A 94 11.10 -3.06 -10.26
N GLU A 95 11.20 -1.79 -9.88
CA GLU A 95 12.14 -0.81 -10.44
C GLU A 95 13.58 -1.28 -10.23
N GLU A 96 13.96 -1.64 -8.99
CA GLU A 96 15.29 -2.17 -8.68
C GLU A 96 15.63 -3.41 -9.53
N LEU A 97 14.69 -4.34 -9.68
CA LEU A 97 14.89 -5.52 -10.53
C LEU A 97 15.08 -5.16 -12.01
N GLN A 98 14.36 -4.15 -12.50
CA GLN A 98 14.50 -3.67 -13.88
C GLN A 98 15.84 -2.96 -14.11
N GLU A 99 16.36 -2.26 -13.10
CA GLU A 99 17.68 -1.63 -13.13
C GLU A 99 18.85 -2.63 -13.00
N GLY A 100 18.53 -3.90 -12.71
CA GLY A 100 19.48 -5.00 -12.69
C GLY A 100 19.96 -5.40 -11.30
N SER A 101 19.37 -4.85 -10.24
CA SER A 101 19.55 -5.35 -8.87
C SER A 101 19.03 -6.78 -8.74
N ASP A 102 19.63 -7.54 -7.82
CA ASP A 102 19.06 -8.83 -7.42
C ASP A 102 17.93 -8.64 -6.40
N ARG A 103 17.09 -9.67 -6.22
CA ARG A 103 15.94 -9.62 -5.28
C ARG A 103 16.37 -9.36 -3.85
N ARG A 104 17.56 -9.85 -3.46
CA ARG A 104 18.14 -9.57 -2.15
C ARG A 104 18.32 -8.07 -1.97
N THR A 105 19.00 -7.41 -2.90
CA THR A 105 19.28 -5.97 -2.87
C THR A 105 17.98 -5.17 -2.85
N ALA A 106 17.04 -5.51 -3.75
CA ALA A 106 15.72 -4.86 -3.80
C ALA A 106 14.95 -5.01 -2.47
N PHE A 107 14.92 -6.20 -1.88
CA PHE A 107 14.24 -6.41 -0.59
C PHE A 107 14.94 -5.69 0.58
N LEU A 108 16.28 -5.67 0.60
CA LEU A 108 17.04 -4.97 1.63
C LEU A 108 16.79 -3.46 1.61
N LEU A 109 16.60 -2.88 0.43
CA LEU A 109 16.20 -1.48 0.29
C LEU A 109 14.85 -1.23 0.99
N LEU A 110 13.85 -2.08 0.75
CA LEU A 110 12.54 -1.96 1.40
C LEU A 110 12.64 -2.11 2.92
N ALA A 111 13.41 -3.08 3.41
CA ALA A 111 13.63 -3.28 4.84
C ALA A 111 14.36 -2.08 5.48
N ALA A 112 15.25 -1.42 4.74
CA ALA A 112 15.92 -0.20 5.19
C ALA A 112 14.94 0.99 5.28
N ILE A 113 14.04 1.15 4.30
CA ILE A 113 12.98 2.17 4.33
C ILE A 113 12.05 1.96 5.54
N ASP A 114 11.59 0.72 5.75
CA ASP A 114 10.74 0.36 6.88
C ASP A 114 11.39 0.67 8.22
N ARG A 115 12.67 0.33 8.37
CA ARG A 115 13.46 0.67 9.57
C ARG A 115 13.59 2.18 9.76
N GLU A 116 13.93 2.93 8.71
CA GLU A 116 14.10 4.39 8.80
C GLU A 116 12.81 5.09 9.27
N ASN A 117 11.65 4.63 8.77
CA ASN A 117 10.35 5.12 9.21
C ASN A 117 10.11 4.82 10.70
N ALA A 118 10.38 3.59 11.14
CA ALA A 118 10.25 3.20 12.55
C ALA A 118 11.19 3.99 13.49
N GLU A 119 12.43 4.24 13.05
CA GLU A 119 13.41 5.04 13.81
C GLU A 119 12.92 6.48 14.03
N ARG A 120 12.28 7.10 13.02
CA ARG A 120 11.77 8.48 13.11
C ARG A 120 10.70 8.67 14.16
N VAL A 121 9.88 7.66 14.41
CA VAL A 121 8.82 7.69 15.43
C VAL A 121 9.30 7.18 16.80
N GLY A 122 10.62 7.05 16.98
CA GLY A 122 11.19 6.60 18.24
C GLY A 122 10.87 5.13 18.55
N SER A 123 10.64 4.31 17.52
CA SER A 123 10.48 2.85 17.62
C SER A 123 11.73 2.12 17.08
N PRO A 124 12.91 2.27 17.73
CA PRO A 124 14.18 1.72 17.25
C PRO A 124 14.31 0.19 17.38
N GLU A 125 13.29 -0.50 17.91
CA GLU A 125 13.29 -1.96 18.09
C GLU A 125 13.32 -2.73 16.76
N THR A 126 13.14 -2.03 15.63
CA THR A 126 13.30 -2.57 14.27
C THR A 126 14.77 -2.77 13.88
N ASN A 127 15.62 -3.19 14.81
CA ASN A 127 17.00 -3.53 14.51
C ASN A 127 17.06 -4.98 14.04
N TYR A 128 16.79 -5.22 12.75
CA TYR A 128 16.76 -6.56 12.18
C TYR A 128 18.16 -7.22 12.26
N PRO A 129 18.37 -8.22 13.15
CA PRO A 129 19.63 -8.95 13.20
C PRO A 129 19.91 -9.64 11.87
N GLY A 130 21.19 -9.77 11.50
CA GLY A 130 21.58 -10.34 10.19
C GLY A 130 20.94 -11.71 9.90
N ALA A 131 20.81 -12.57 10.92
CA ALA A 131 20.16 -13.87 10.77
C ALA A 131 18.66 -13.77 10.40
N TRP A 132 17.95 -12.75 10.89
CA TRP A 132 16.54 -12.54 10.54
C TRP A 132 16.42 -12.00 9.12
N VAL A 133 17.32 -11.08 8.75
CA VAL A 133 17.41 -10.54 7.40
C VAL A 133 17.70 -11.65 6.39
N ASP A 134 18.64 -12.55 6.68
CA ASP A 134 18.95 -13.68 5.80
C ASP A 134 17.77 -14.65 5.65
N ALA A 135 17.04 -14.92 6.75
CA ALA A 135 15.82 -15.72 6.69
C ALA A 135 14.71 -15.05 5.86
N ALA A 136 14.59 -13.73 5.93
CA ALA A 136 13.65 -12.96 5.15
C ALA A 136 13.98 -12.96 3.66
N VAL A 137 15.25 -12.74 3.30
CA VAL A 137 15.72 -12.85 1.92
C VAL A 137 15.49 -14.26 1.37
N ALA A 138 15.74 -15.30 2.16
CA ALA A 138 15.47 -16.67 1.75
C ALA A 138 13.97 -16.92 1.50
N ALA A 139 13.08 -16.28 2.27
CA ALA A 139 11.63 -16.36 2.05
C ALA A 139 11.21 -15.67 0.74
N VAL A 140 11.77 -14.50 0.44
CA VAL A 140 11.57 -13.76 -0.83
C VAL A 140 11.99 -14.62 -2.02
N GLU A 141 13.20 -15.21 -1.98
CA GLU A 141 13.69 -16.07 -3.05
C GLU A 141 12.86 -17.35 -3.22
N ALA A 142 12.40 -17.94 -2.10
CA ALA A 142 11.53 -19.10 -2.15
C ALA A 142 10.16 -18.77 -2.77
N ALA A 143 9.59 -17.60 -2.50
CA ALA A 143 8.37 -17.10 -3.13
C ALA A 143 8.57 -16.86 -4.62
N ALA A 144 9.69 -16.23 -4.99
CA ALA A 144 10.05 -16.02 -6.38
C ALA A 144 10.20 -17.34 -7.15
N ALA A 145 10.82 -18.36 -6.54
CA ALA A 145 10.96 -19.69 -7.13
C ALA A 145 9.62 -20.41 -7.36
N ARG A 146 8.56 -20.03 -6.63
CA ARG A 146 7.19 -20.49 -6.87
C ARG A 146 6.44 -19.70 -7.95
N GLY A 147 7.06 -18.64 -8.48
CA GLY A 147 6.46 -17.76 -9.48
C GLY A 147 5.44 -16.78 -8.88
N GLU A 148 5.54 -16.48 -7.58
CA GLU A 148 4.64 -15.54 -6.90
C GLU A 148 4.88 -14.09 -7.35
N SER A 149 3.88 -13.23 -7.16
CA SER A 149 3.99 -11.81 -7.53
C SER A 149 5.00 -11.08 -6.65
N SER A 150 5.51 -9.93 -7.09
CA SER A 150 6.43 -9.12 -6.28
C SER A 150 5.82 -8.71 -4.93
N ARG A 151 4.51 -8.41 -4.90
CA ARG A 151 3.78 -8.14 -3.65
C ARG A 151 3.83 -9.32 -2.68
N ASP A 152 3.62 -10.54 -3.18
CA ASP A 152 3.64 -11.76 -2.36
C ASP A 152 5.06 -12.09 -1.89
N GLN A 153 6.05 -11.93 -2.76
CA GLN A 153 7.47 -12.09 -2.41
C GLN A 153 7.88 -11.15 -1.27
N ILE A 154 7.53 -9.86 -1.35
CA ILE A 154 7.80 -8.86 -0.32
C ILE A 154 7.07 -9.23 0.98
N ALA A 155 5.80 -9.63 0.90
CA ALA A 155 5.00 -10.01 2.05
C ALA A 155 5.58 -11.22 2.81
N GLU A 156 6.11 -12.22 2.11
CA GLU A 156 6.80 -13.36 2.71
C GLU A 156 8.08 -12.94 3.44
N GLY A 157 8.86 -12.02 2.84
CA GLY A 157 10.04 -11.44 3.47
C GLY A 157 9.74 -10.72 4.78
N PHE A 158 8.80 -9.77 4.77
CA PHE A 158 8.40 -9.07 6.01
C PHE A 158 7.73 -9.99 7.03
N SER A 159 6.97 -11.00 6.59
CA SER A 159 6.40 -12.01 7.47
C SER A 159 7.47 -12.86 8.16
N ALA A 160 8.58 -13.16 7.49
CA ALA A 160 9.72 -13.82 8.09
C ALA A 160 10.42 -12.94 9.15
N LEU A 161 10.60 -11.63 8.87
CA LEU A 161 11.12 -10.67 9.86
C LEU A 161 10.21 -10.61 11.11
N ALA A 162 8.91 -10.45 10.92
CA ALA A 162 7.95 -10.37 12.02
C ALA A 162 7.84 -11.68 12.83
N ARG A 163 8.02 -12.84 12.20
CA ARG A 163 8.11 -14.12 12.92
C ARG A 163 9.38 -14.20 13.76
N ALA A 164 10.52 -13.81 13.20
CA ALA A 164 11.79 -13.85 13.91
C ALA A 164 11.80 -12.90 15.12
N ALA A 165 11.23 -11.70 14.96
CA ALA A 165 11.05 -10.73 16.05
C ALA A 165 10.18 -11.29 17.19
N ARG A 166 9.03 -11.91 16.86
CA ARG A 166 8.16 -12.53 17.87
C ARG A 166 8.81 -13.68 18.60
N SER A 167 9.56 -14.54 17.90
CA SER A 167 10.29 -15.64 18.55
C SER A 167 11.31 -15.11 19.56
N ALA A 168 12.09 -14.10 19.19
CA ALA A 168 13.10 -13.54 20.08
C ALA A 168 12.52 -12.79 21.29
N ALA A 169 11.29 -12.28 21.21
CA ALA A 169 10.59 -11.71 22.35
C ALA A 169 10.06 -12.76 23.33
N ASN A 170 9.75 -13.97 22.85
CA ASN A 170 9.25 -15.07 23.69
C ASN A 170 10.37 -15.89 24.37
N ASP A 171 11.60 -15.77 23.88
CA ASP A 171 12.79 -16.43 24.44
C ASP A 171 13.47 -15.61 25.57
N GLN A 172 12.88 -14.47 25.95
CA GLN A 172 13.32 -13.59 27.05
C GLN A 172 12.46 -13.78 28.31
#